data_AF-A0A4Y2HLW0-F1
#
_entry.id   AF-A0A4Y2HLW0-F1
#
_cell.length_a   1.000
_cell.length_b   1.000
_cell.length_c   1.000
_cell.angle_alpha   90.00
_cell.angle_beta   90.00
_cell.angle_gamma   90.00
#
_symmetry.space_group_name_H-M   'P 1'
#
loop_
_entity.id
_entity.type
_entity.pdbx_description
1 polymer ?
#
loop_
_entity_poly.entity_id
_entity_poly.type
_entity_poly.pdbx_seq_one_letter_code
_entity_poly.pdbx_strand_id
1 'polypeptide(L)'
;MLKDERPHIRELAARRIIKSRESSSNVNSVYVFLPPKLNFEAADYTEMIDWSSVTINSSPLFRDTFTAVFSSIVRGKIWNGTSFTSHVTHRPWNGVSS
;
A
#
# COMPACT_ATOMS: atom_id res chain seq x y z
N MET A 1 -18.93 0.28 10.95
CA MET A 1 -18.82 -0.65 12.11
C MET A 1 -18.29 0.04 13.37
N LEU A 2 -17.07 0.63 13.39
CA LEU A 2 -16.63 1.36 14.61
C LEU A 2 -17.37 2.66 14.86
N LYS A 3 -17.76 3.38 13.80
CA LYS A 3 -18.60 4.59 13.89
C LYS A 3 -20.10 4.29 13.76
N ASP A 4 -20.50 3.05 13.99
CA ASP A 4 -21.92 2.67 13.93
C ASP A 4 -22.62 3.13 15.21
N GLU A 5 -23.83 3.65 15.12
CA GLU A 5 -24.59 4.11 16.29
C GLU A 5 -25.00 2.94 17.21
N ARG A 6 -25.14 1.73 16.64
CA ARG A 6 -25.58 0.56 17.40
C ARG A 6 -24.44 0.03 18.27
N PRO A 7 -24.60 -0.03 19.61
CA PRO A 7 -23.52 -0.39 20.53
C PRO A 7 -22.98 -1.80 20.30
N HIS A 8 -23.86 -2.77 20.02
CA HIS A 8 -23.46 -4.16 19.75
C HIS A 8 -22.62 -4.31 18.48
N ILE A 9 -22.81 -3.45 17.47
CA ILE A 9 -22.01 -3.47 16.24
C ILE A 9 -20.62 -2.90 16.50
N ARG A 10 -20.52 -1.80 17.25
CA ARG A 10 -19.21 -1.23 17.63
C ARG A 10 -18.43 -2.19 18.50
N GLU A 11 -19.09 -2.81 19.47
CA GLU A 11 -18.46 -3.79 20.36
C GLU A 11 -17.94 -5.00 19.57
N LEU A 12 -18.75 -5.54 18.65
CA LEU A 12 -18.31 -6.60 17.76
C LEU A 12 -17.10 -6.19 16.91
N ALA A 13 -17.07 -4.94 16.42
CA ALA A 13 -15.95 -4.42 15.65
C ALA A 13 -14.68 -4.31 16.50
N ALA A 14 -14.79 -3.79 17.72
CA ALA A 14 -13.68 -3.69 18.67
C ALA A 14 -13.11 -5.08 19.01
N ARG A 15 -13.98 -6.05 19.31
CA ARG A 15 -13.58 -7.44 19.58
C ARG A 15 -12.83 -8.06 18.40
N ARG A 16 -13.30 -7.83 17.16
CA ARG A 16 -12.62 -8.32 15.94
C ARG A 16 -11.23 -7.71 15.77
N ILE A 17 -11.07 -6.42 16.03
CA ILE A 17 -9.76 -5.74 15.94
C ILE A 17 -8.80 -6.28 17.00
N ILE A 18 -9.24 -6.38 18.26
CA ILE A 18 -8.41 -6.89 19.36
C ILE A 18 -7.94 -8.32 19.05
N LYS A 19 -8.88 -9.21 18.69
CA LYS A 19 -8.58 -10.60 18.34
C LYS A 19 -7.63 -10.72 17.14
N SER A 20 -7.80 -9.86 16.13
CA SER A 20 -6.90 -9.81 14.97
C SER A 20 -5.48 -9.40 15.38
N ARG A 21 -5.33 -8.41 16.27
CA ARG A 21 -4.04 -7.94 16.76
C ARG A 21 -3.34 -8.98 17.65
N GLU A 22 -4.09 -9.66 18.51
CA GLU A 22 -3.59 -10.77 19.33
C GLU A 22 -3.09 -11.93 18.45
N SER A 23 -3.83 -12.25 17.38
CA SER A 23 -3.42 -13.27 16.41
C SER A 23 -2.20 -12.89 15.58
N SER A 24 -1.92 -11.59 15.42
CA SER A 24 -0.72 -11.09 14.74
C SER A 24 0.54 -11.07 15.62
N SER A 25 0.46 -11.50 16.89
CA SER A 25 1.62 -11.52 17.79
C SER A 25 2.73 -12.49 17.37
N ASN A 26 2.46 -13.45 16.48
CA ASN A 26 3.48 -14.28 15.84
C ASN A 26 4.16 -13.60 14.64
N VAL A 27 3.68 -12.42 14.22
CA VAL A 27 4.30 -11.61 13.16
C VAL A 27 5.11 -10.51 13.85
N ASN A 28 6.23 -10.90 14.45
CA ASN A 28 7.21 -9.97 15.03
C ASN A 28 7.82 -8.99 14.00
N SER A 29 7.46 -9.08 12.73
CA SER A 29 7.81 -8.06 11.75
C SER A 29 6.84 -6.89 11.84
N VAL A 30 7.06 -6.05 12.86
CA VAL A 30 6.65 -4.65 12.73
C VAL A 30 7.32 -4.13 11.46
N TYR A 31 6.50 -3.84 10.46
CA TYR A 31 6.96 -3.29 9.20
C TYR A 31 7.40 -1.85 9.44
N VAL A 32 8.67 -1.67 9.76
CA VAL A 32 9.27 -0.34 9.81
C VAL A 32 9.46 0.12 8.37
N PHE A 33 8.62 1.06 7.95
CA PHE A 33 8.84 1.74 6.68
C PHE A 33 10.04 2.68 6.85
N LEU A 34 11.16 2.31 6.24
CA LEU A 34 12.33 3.17 6.16
C LEU A 34 12.19 4.00 4.89
N PRO A 35 12.03 5.34 5.01
CA PRO A 35 11.97 6.19 3.83
C PRO A 35 13.31 6.09 3.08
N PRO A 36 13.29 5.99 1.74
CA PRO A 36 14.50 5.91 0.96
C PRO A 36 15.28 7.23 1.03
N LYS A 37 16.60 7.15 0.82
CA LYS A 37 17.44 8.34 0.78
C LYS A 37 17.05 9.20 -0.43
N LEU A 38 16.69 10.44 -0.16
CA LEU A 38 16.28 11.40 -1.20
C LEU A 38 17.51 12.14 -1.73
N ASN A 39 17.60 12.27 -3.06
CA ASN A 39 18.59 13.09 -3.74
C ASN A 39 17.97 14.46 -4.05
N PHE A 40 18.33 15.49 -3.28
CA PHE A 40 17.83 16.85 -3.47
C PHE A 40 18.51 17.60 -4.63
N GLU A 41 19.66 17.10 -5.08
CA GLU A 41 20.40 17.66 -6.23
C GLU A 41 19.91 17.08 -7.57
N ALA A 42 18.84 16.28 -7.56
CA ALA A 42 18.29 15.66 -8.75
C ALA A 42 17.72 16.73 -9.71
N ALA A 43 18.06 16.60 -11.00
CA ALA A 43 17.53 17.48 -12.04
C ALA A 43 16.09 17.10 -12.44
N ASP A 44 15.71 15.83 -12.26
CA ASP A 44 14.38 15.31 -12.52
C ASP A 44 13.84 14.52 -11.31
N TYR A 45 12.51 14.55 -11.13
CA TYR A 45 11.83 13.90 -10.01
C TYR A 45 12.01 12.37 -10.02
N THR A 46 12.29 11.78 -11.19
CA THR A 46 12.56 10.34 -11.32
C THR A 46 13.90 9.93 -10.71
N GLU A 47 14.86 10.86 -10.65
CA GLU A 47 16.20 10.65 -10.09
C GLU A 47 16.28 10.98 -8.59
N MET A 48 15.21 11.56 -8.05
CA MET A 48 15.11 11.98 -6.66
C MET A 48 15.16 10.79 -5.70
N ILE A 49 14.67 9.62 -6.13
CA ILE A 49 14.72 8.37 -5.38
C ILE A 49 15.43 7.32 -6.22
N ASP A 50 16.53 6.78 -5.71
CA ASP A 50 17.18 5.62 -6.33
C ASP A 50 16.40 4.34 -6.00
N TRP A 51 15.42 4.01 -6.85
CA TRP A 51 14.59 2.81 -6.73
C TRP A 51 15.37 1.50 -6.80
N SER A 52 16.62 1.51 -7.29
CA SER A 52 17.46 0.31 -7.36
C SER A 52 18.10 -0.05 -6.01
N SER A 53 18.29 0.94 -5.13
CA SER A 53 18.87 0.76 -3.80
C SER A 53 17.84 0.71 -2.66
N VAL A 54 16.54 0.92 -2.95
CA VAL A 54 15.49 0.82 -1.94
C VAL A 54 15.23 -0.64 -1.55
N THR A 55 15.51 -0.98 -0.29
CA THR A 55 15.07 -2.25 0.31
C THR A 55 13.57 -2.20 0.60
N ILE A 56 12.76 -2.67 -0.33
CA ILE A 56 11.33 -2.81 -0.10
C ILE A 56 11.07 -4.10 0.66
N ASN A 57 10.68 -3.95 1.92
CA ASN A 57 10.15 -5.08 2.66
C ASN A 57 8.74 -5.37 2.08
N SER A 58 8.44 -6.62 1.75
CA SER A 58 7.14 -7.05 1.21
C SER A 58 6.57 -8.17 2.06
N SER A 59 5.27 -8.12 2.39
CA SER A 59 4.64 -9.10 3.29
C SER A 59 4.98 -10.54 2.89
N PRO A 60 5.17 -11.47 3.86
CA PRO A 60 5.58 -12.85 3.57
C PRO A 60 4.73 -13.54 2.50
N LEU A 61 3.42 -13.24 2.47
CA LEU A 61 2.45 -13.75 1.50
C LEU A 61 2.73 -13.32 0.04
N PHE A 62 3.41 -12.21 -0.15
CA PHE A 62 3.69 -11.62 -1.45
C PHE A 62 5.18 -11.51 -1.73
N ARG A 63 6.05 -12.08 -0.89
CA ARG A 63 7.49 -11.82 -0.97
C ARG A 63 8.10 -12.25 -2.30
N ASP A 64 7.73 -13.42 -2.78
CA ASP A 64 8.31 -13.99 -4.00
C ASP A 64 7.76 -13.32 -5.26
N THR A 65 6.46 -13.03 -5.30
CA THR A 65 5.82 -12.35 -6.43
C THR A 65 6.17 -10.87 -6.48
N PHE A 66 6.19 -10.19 -5.33
CA PHE A 66 6.54 -8.79 -5.25
C PHE A 66 8.00 -8.56 -5.63
N THR A 67 8.94 -9.34 -5.10
CA THR A 67 10.35 -9.19 -5.43
C THR A 67 10.59 -9.40 -6.92
N ALA A 68 9.98 -10.43 -7.52
CA ALA A 68 10.13 -10.72 -8.94
C ALA A 68 9.53 -9.63 -9.84
N VAL A 69 8.28 -9.21 -9.57
CA VAL A 69 7.57 -8.18 -10.35
C VAL A 69 8.24 -6.82 -10.18
N PHE A 70 8.54 -6.41 -8.95
CA PHE A 70 9.22 -5.14 -8.66
C PHE A 70 10.58 -5.07 -9.36
N SER A 71 11.41 -6.11 -9.23
CA SER A 71 12.71 -6.15 -9.90
C SER A 71 12.57 -6.13 -11.43
N SER A 72 11.48 -6.67 -11.98
CA SER A 72 11.20 -6.64 -13.41
C SER A 72 10.74 -5.25 -13.88
N ILE A 73 9.97 -4.53 -13.07
CA ILE A 73 9.57 -3.13 -13.31
C ILE A 73 10.80 -2.22 -13.26
N VAL A 74 11.62 -2.31 -12.22
CA VAL A 74 12.84 -1.48 -12.06
C VAL A 74 13.82 -1.71 -13.20
N ARG A 75 13.96 -2.95 -13.68
CA ARG A 75 14.81 -3.28 -14.84
C ARG A 75 14.16 -2.97 -16.20
N GLY A 76 13.00 -2.32 -16.23
CA GLY A 76 12.30 -1.94 -17.45
C GLY A 76 11.74 -3.10 -18.27
N LYS A 77 11.65 -4.32 -17.72
CA LYS A 77 11.20 -5.51 -18.45
C LYS A 77 9.67 -5.64 -18.57
N ILE A 78 8.92 -4.96 -17.71
CA ILE A 78 7.43 -5.01 -17.66
C ILE A 78 6.78 -3.66 -18.04
N TRP A 79 7.55 -2.61 -18.32
CA TRP A 79 6.97 -1.31 -18.67
C TRP A 79 6.40 -1.30 -20.09
N ASN A 80 5.30 -2.02 -20.29
CA ASN A 80 4.54 -2.10 -21.53
C ASN A 80 3.27 -1.25 -21.41
N GLY A 81 3.31 -0.06 -20.80
CA GLY A 81 2.25 0.96 -20.88
C GLY A 81 0.81 0.55 -20.55
N THR A 82 0.54 -0.67 -20.09
CA THR A 82 -0.80 -1.13 -19.75
C THR A 82 -1.12 -0.58 -18.38
N SER A 83 -1.69 0.61 -18.40
CA SER A 83 -2.63 1.16 -17.44
C SER A 83 -3.01 0.15 -16.36
N PHE A 84 -2.66 0.43 -15.10
CA PHE A 84 -3.38 -0.14 -13.97
C PHE A 84 -4.85 0.27 -14.14
N THR A 85 -5.64 -0.54 -14.84
CA THR A 85 -7.08 -0.35 -14.91
C THR A 85 -7.63 -0.73 -13.55
N SER A 86 -7.61 0.22 -12.61
CA SER A 86 -8.46 0.14 -11.46
C SER A 86 -9.89 0.20 -11.99
N HIS A 87 -10.67 -0.86 -11.80
CA HIS A 87 -12.11 -0.81 -12.01
C HIS A 87 -12.74 -0.01 -10.85
N VAL A 88 -12.39 1.27 -10.76
CA VAL A 88 -13.13 2.26 -9.97
C VAL A 88 -14.01 2.97 -10.98
N THR A 89 -15.25 2.52 -11.10
CA THR A 89 -16.27 3.28 -11.82
C THR A 89 -16.43 4.62 -11.10
N HIS A 90 -15.81 5.67 -11.64
CA HIS A 90 -16.11 7.04 -11.26
C HIS A 90 -17.58 7.29 -11.57
N ARG A 91 -18.44 7.32 -10.54
CA ARG A 91 -19.74 7.97 -10.71
C ARG A 91 -19.48 9.48 -10.80
N PRO A 92 -19.94 10.16 -11.87
CA PRO A 92 -19.80 11.61 -11.96
C PRO A 92 -20.63 12.27 -10.86
N TRP A 93 -20.01 13.22 -10.16
CA TRP A 93 -20.64 14.05 -9.16
C TRP A 93 -21.51 15.09 -9.89
N ASN A 94 -22.83 14.95 -9.84
CA ASN A 94 -23.75 15.97 -10.36
C ASN A 94 -23.90 17.06 -9.31
N GLY A 95 -23.21 18.18 -9.53
CA GLY A 95 -23.33 19.38 -8.71
C GLY A 95 -24.78 19.88 -8.70
N VAL A 96 -25.36 19.96 -7.51
CA VAL A 96 -26.62 20.66 -7.27
C VAL A 96 -26.35 22.16 -7.32
N SER A 97 -27.09 22.83 -8.20
CA SER A 97 -27.19 24.27 -8.37
C SER A 97 -27.61 24.99 -7.08
N SER A 98 -27.03 26.16 -6.84
CA SER A 98 -27.62 27.23 -6.02
C SER A 98 -27.60 28.52 -6.83
#